data_AF-A0A0C9XA04-F1
#
_entry.id   AF-A0A0C9XA04-F1
#
_cell.length_a   1.000
_cell.length_b   1.000
_cell.length_c   1.000
_cell.angle_alpha   90.00
_cell.angle_beta   90.00
_cell.angle_gamma   90.00
#
_symmetry.space_group_name_H-M   'P 1'
#
loop_
_entity.id
_entity.type
_entity.pdbx_description
1 polymer ?
#
loop_
_entity_poly.entity_id
_entity_poly.type
_entity_poly.pdbx_seq_one_letter_code
_entity_poly.pdbx_strand_id
1 'polypeptide(L)'
;MDDEDDPLLEYGADDGALPGLTLEQTIPIRDIVLRWMAPHQYMVWRSLEDYTNILCGLPLEETSVQLRVLEGESCYTLITTLLLHLYEVVLGITQILEAIDTLLARSPRKAFHLDKGYLILKQLAWGIDKNFIHISFYTLQSQCKGAINHVRQSLNALRTTFNHYSDTYSTKSYNSTFSDIRSEY
;
A
#
# COMPACT_ATOMS: atom_id res chain seq x y z
N MET A 1 0.73 -8.07 23.55
CA MET A 1 -0.02 -7.99 22.29
C MET A 1 -0.37 -9.43 22.03
N ASP A 2 -1.65 -9.80 22.09
CA ASP A 2 -2.02 -11.19 21.87
C ASP A 2 -1.56 -11.59 20.47
N ASP A 3 -0.86 -12.72 20.35
CA ASP A 3 -0.25 -13.18 19.10
C ASP A 3 -1.29 -13.41 17.98
N GLU A 4 -2.60 -13.42 18.29
CA GLU A 4 -3.69 -13.60 17.33
C GLU A 4 -3.97 -12.38 16.44
N ASP A 5 -3.47 -11.18 16.78
CA ASP A 5 -3.70 -9.94 16.01
C ASP A 5 -2.46 -9.43 15.24
N ASP A 6 -1.39 -10.23 15.16
CA ASP A 6 -0.19 -9.81 14.43
C ASP A 6 -0.44 -9.81 12.88
N PRO A 7 -0.42 -8.65 12.19
CA PRO A 7 -0.60 -8.58 10.73
C PRO A 7 0.48 -9.31 9.93
N LEU A 8 1.59 -9.70 10.56
CA LEU A 8 2.71 -10.40 9.95
C LEU A 8 2.66 -11.92 10.12
N LEU A 9 1.65 -12.48 10.80
CA LEU A 9 1.49 -13.95 10.91
C LEU A 9 1.50 -14.63 9.53
N GLU A 10 0.84 -14.03 8.54
CA GLU A 10 0.79 -14.58 7.17
C GLU A 10 2.16 -14.61 6.45
N TYR A 11 3.13 -13.88 7.00
CA TYR A 11 4.51 -13.77 6.54
C TYR A 11 5.47 -14.63 7.38
N GLY A 12 4.94 -15.43 8.31
CA GLY A 12 5.71 -16.34 9.15
C GLY A 12 6.35 -15.67 10.36
N ALA A 13 5.80 -14.54 10.83
CA ALA A 13 6.29 -13.91 12.06
C ALA A 13 6.07 -14.81 13.28
N ASP A 14 7.06 -14.80 14.18
CA ASP A 14 7.07 -15.50 15.47
C ASP A 14 7.52 -14.52 16.55
N ASP A 15 6.78 -14.44 17.67
CA ASP A 15 6.95 -13.42 18.72
C ASP A 15 7.09 -11.97 18.18
N GLY A 16 6.38 -11.66 17.09
CA GLY A 16 6.38 -10.34 16.46
C GLY A 16 7.56 -10.05 15.52
N ALA A 17 8.49 -10.98 15.32
CA ALA A 17 9.64 -10.85 14.43
C ALA A 17 9.50 -11.73 13.18
N LEU A 18 9.89 -11.20 12.01
CA LEU A 18 9.93 -11.99 10.78
C LEU A 18 11.14 -12.94 10.76
N PRO A 19 11.05 -14.08 10.04
CA PRO A 19 12.15 -15.04 9.94
C PRO A 19 13.46 -14.39 9.48
N GLY A 20 14.51 -14.55 10.30
CA GLY A 20 15.85 -14.02 10.02
C GLY A 20 16.03 -12.52 10.25
N LEU A 21 15.03 -11.83 10.84
CA LEU A 21 15.09 -10.41 11.18
C LEU A 21 14.95 -10.19 12.68
N THR A 22 15.49 -9.07 13.17
CA THR A 22 15.18 -8.57 14.52
C THR A 22 13.79 -7.92 14.56
N LEU A 23 13.26 -7.70 15.77
CA LEU A 23 12.03 -6.91 15.95
C LEU A 23 12.14 -5.52 15.30
N GLU A 24 13.26 -4.82 15.53
CA GLU A 24 13.50 -3.49 14.94
C GLU A 24 13.50 -3.51 13.41
N GLN A 25 14.08 -4.55 12.80
CA GLN A 25 14.10 -4.73 11.35
C GLN A 25 12.73 -5.12 10.79
N THR A 26 11.85 -5.67 11.63
CA THR A 26 10.49 -6.08 11.25
C THR A 26 9.51 -4.90 11.23
N ILE A 27 9.74 -3.87 12.05
CA ILE A 27 8.86 -2.69 12.19
C ILE A 27 8.48 -2.06 10.83
N PRO A 28 9.41 -1.77 9.91
CA PRO A 28 9.04 -1.15 8.63
C PRO A 28 8.09 -2.00 7.78
N ILE A 29 8.22 -3.33 7.85
CA ILE A 29 7.35 -4.26 7.11
C ILE A 29 5.97 -4.29 7.76
N ARG A 30 5.93 -4.34 9.09
CA ARG A 30 4.69 -4.24 9.88
C ARG A 30 3.92 -2.97 9.53
N ASP A 31 4.59 -1.83 9.51
CA ASP A 31 3.99 -0.54 9.20
C ASP A 31 3.37 -0.50 7.80
N ILE A 32 4.01 -1.12 6.80
CA ILE A 32 3.47 -1.22 5.45
C ILE A 32 2.19 -2.05 5.42
N VAL A 33 2.20 -3.24 6.04
CA VAL A 33 1.04 -4.14 6.06
C VAL A 33 -0.12 -3.48 6.80
N LEU A 34 0.17 -2.84 7.95
CA LEU A 34 -0.83 -2.07 8.69
C LEU A 34 -1.41 -0.92 7.86
N ARG A 35 -0.59 -0.10 7.19
CA ARG A 35 -1.11 0.98 6.33
C ARG A 35 -1.97 0.47 5.18
N TRP A 36 -1.71 -0.74 4.69
CA TRP A 36 -2.49 -1.36 3.62
C TRP A 36 -3.84 -1.89 4.12
N MET A 37 -3.85 -2.55 5.27
CA MET A 37 -4.98 -3.34 5.75
C MET A 37 -5.82 -2.67 6.85
N ALA A 38 -5.24 -1.76 7.61
CA ALA A 38 -5.91 -1.16 8.76
C ALA A 38 -7.06 -0.23 8.35
N PRO A 39 -8.10 -0.12 9.20
CA PRO A 39 -9.19 0.80 8.96
C PRO A 39 -8.71 2.25 9.02
N HIS A 40 -9.41 3.13 8.29
CA HIS A 40 -9.20 4.57 8.39
C HIS A 40 -9.43 5.04 9.82
N GLN A 41 -8.66 6.04 10.27
CA GLN A 41 -8.80 6.61 11.63
C GLN A 41 -10.24 7.07 11.96
N TYR A 42 -11.00 7.52 10.94
CA TYR A 42 -12.39 7.94 11.07
C TYR A 42 -13.39 6.88 10.58
N MET A 43 -12.97 5.63 10.42
CA MET A 43 -13.80 4.50 9.94
C MET A 43 -14.50 4.76 8.59
N VAL A 44 -13.94 5.66 7.77
CA VAL A 44 -14.43 5.94 6.41
C VAL A 44 -14.26 4.72 5.52
N TRP A 45 -13.23 3.91 5.76
CA TRP A 45 -13.00 2.64 5.09
C TRP A 45 -12.36 1.59 6.00
N ARG A 46 -12.51 0.32 5.60
CA ARG A 46 -11.99 -0.85 6.32
C ARG A 46 -10.52 -1.14 6.03
N SER A 47 -10.09 -0.87 4.80
CA SER A 47 -8.71 -1.00 4.34
C SER A 47 -8.47 0.00 3.21
N LEU A 48 -7.22 0.38 3.00
CA LEU A 48 -6.85 1.25 1.88
C LEU A 48 -7.11 0.55 0.54
N GLU A 49 -6.88 -0.76 0.49
CA GLU A 49 -7.11 -1.60 -0.68
C GLU A 49 -8.58 -1.56 -1.14
N ASP A 50 -9.51 -1.91 -0.25
CA ASP A 50 -10.93 -2.00 -0.58
C ASP A 50 -11.47 -0.65 -1.03
N TYR A 51 -11.08 0.40 -0.30
CA TYR A 51 -11.54 1.74 -0.62
C TYR A 51 -11.02 2.24 -1.96
N THR A 52 -9.76 1.96 -2.27
CA THR A 52 -9.19 2.30 -3.57
C THR A 52 -9.93 1.55 -4.69
N ASN A 53 -10.26 0.27 -4.50
CA ASN A 53 -11.05 -0.50 -5.47
C ASN A 53 -12.44 0.12 -5.69
N ILE A 54 -13.12 0.52 -4.61
CA ILE A 54 -14.42 1.21 -4.70
C ILE A 54 -14.26 2.51 -5.48
N LEU A 55 -13.35 3.39 -5.08
CA LEU A 55 -13.13 4.68 -5.76
C LEU A 55 -12.77 4.51 -7.24
N CYS A 56 -12.01 3.48 -7.58
CA CYS A 56 -11.63 3.16 -8.96
C CYS A 56 -12.78 2.58 -9.82
N GLY A 57 -13.87 2.19 -9.19
CA GLY A 57 -15.09 1.70 -9.84
C GLY A 57 -16.21 2.74 -9.94
N LEU A 58 -16.12 3.84 -9.20
CA LEU A 58 -17.15 4.88 -9.20
C LEU A 58 -17.10 5.72 -10.49
N PRO A 59 -18.22 5.90 -11.20
CA PRO A 59 -18.30 6.89 -12.26
C PRO A 59 -18.26 8.30 -11.67
N LEU A 60 -17.67 9.25 -12.40
CA LEU A 60 -17.73 10.64 -11.98
C LEU A 60 -19.07 11.25 -12.40
N GLU A 61 -19.89 11.61 -11.43
CA GLU A 61 -21.14 12.33 -11.67
C GLU A 61 -20.87 13.80 -12.04
N GLU A 62 -21.67 14.38 -12.94
CA GLU A 62 -21.52 15.80 -13.29
C GLU A 62 -21.68 16.74 -12.09
N THR A 63 -22.51 16.36 -11.12
CA THR A 63 -22.74 17.05 -9.85
C THR A 63 -21.53 17.08 -8.94
N SER A 64 -20.58 16.16 -9.16
CA SER A 64 -19.32 16.10 -8.41
C SER A 64 -18.28 17.12 -8.90
N VAL A 65 -18.56 17.83 -10.01
CA VAL A 65 -17.68 18.87 -10.57
C VAL A 65 -18.32 20.24 -10.36
N GLN A 66 -17.62 21.11 -9.63
CA GLN A 66 -18.06 22.45 -9.26
C GLN A 66 -17.22 23.51 -9.97
N LEU A 67 -17.85 24.61 -10.37
CA LEU A 67 -17.16 25.85 -10.73
C LEU A 67 -16.91 26.66 -9.46
N ARG A 68 -15.66 27.01 -9.19
CA ARG A 68 -15.25 27.91 -8.10
C ARG A 68 -14.64 29.17 -8.67
N VAL A 69 -14.86 30.28 -7.98
CA VAL A 69 -14.22 31.56 -8.28
C VAL A 69 -13.29 31.89 -7.12
N LEU A 70 -11.99 31.94 -7.40
CA LEU A 70 -10.92 32.19 -6.43
C LEU A 70 -10.09 33.36 -6.94
N GLU A 71 -10.00 34.43 -6.15
CA GLU A 71 -9.16 35.61 -6.44
C GLU A 71 -9.41 36.25 -7.82
N GLY A 72 -10.63 36.13 -8.36
CA GLY A 72 -11.00 36.66 -9.67
C GLY A 72 -10.80 35.68 -10.83
N GLU A 73 -10.24 34.50 -10.59
CA GLU A 73 -10.12 33.41 -11.56
C GLU A 73 -11.20 32.35 -11.31
N SER A 74 -11.77 31.81 -12.38
CA SER A 74 -12.72 30.71 -12.29
C SER A 74 -12.03 29.38 -12.63
N CYS A 75 -12.17 28.38 -11.77
CA CYS A 75 -11.65 27.03 -12.01
C CYS A 75 -12.74 25.97 -11.76
N TYR A 76 -12.63 24.86 -12.47
CA TYR A 76 -13.43 23.67 -12.20
C TYR A 76 -12.70 22.77 -11.22
N THR A 77 -13.42 22.17 -10.28
CA THR A 77 -12.82 21.33 -9.25
C THR A 77 -13.78 20.25 -8.80
N LEU A 78 -13.27 19.17 -8.23
CA LEU A 78 -14.11 18.19 -7.56
C LEU A 78 -14.73 18.76 -6.28
N ILE A 79 -15.88 18.22 -5.87
CA ILE A 79 -16.39 18.44 -4.52
C ILE A 79 -15.31 18.11 -3.49
N THR A 80 -15.18 18.96 -2.47
CA THR A 80 -14.05 18.91 -1.52
C THR A 80 -13.91 17.55 -0.86
N THR A 81 -15.01 16.91 -0.47
CA THR A 81 -14.98 15.58 0.16
C THR A 81 -14.38 14.51 -0.76
N LEU A 82 -14.76 14.49 -2.04
CA LEU A 82 -14.21 13.54 -3.01
C LEU A 82 -12.73 13.83 -3.27
N LEU A 83 -12.35 15.09 -3.40
CA LEU A 83 -10.97 15.49 -3.59
C LEU A 83 -10.07 15.08 -2.42
N LEU A 84 -10.55 15.24 -1.18
CA LEU A 84 -9.83 14.81 0.03
C LEU A 84 -9.66 13.29 0.08
N HIS A 85 -10.71 12.53 -0.22
CA HIS A 85 -10.61 11.07 -0.29
C HIS A 85 -9.60 10.59 -1.34
N LEU A 86 -9.58 11.22 -2.52
CA LEU A 86 -8.58 10.91 -3.55
C LEU A 86 -7.17 11.27 -3.08
N TYR A 87 -7.01 12.40 -2.40
CA TYR A 87 -5.72 12.81 -1.83
C TYR A 87 -5.20 11.79 -0.81
N GLU A 88 -6.03 11.38 0.15
CA GLU A 88 -5.67 10.40 1.18
C GLU A 88 -5.28 9.05 0.57
N VAL A 89 -6.02 8.59 -0.44
CA VAL A 89 -5.70 7.35 -1.16
C VAL A 89 -4.36 7.45 -1.89
N VAL A 90 -4.17 8.51 -2.66
CA VAL A 90 -2.94 8.69 -3.43
C VAL A 90 -1.73 8.80 -2.50
N LEU A 91 -1.86 9.54 -1.40
CA LEU A 91 -0.82 9.66 -0.39
C LEU A 91 -0.49 8.32 0.26
N GLY A 92 -1.52 7.59 0.73
CA GLY A 92 -1.35 6.29 1.39
C GLY A 92 -0.67 5.26 0.50
N ILE A 93 -1.11 5.15 -0.76
CA ILE A 93 -0.51 4.23 -1.73
C ILE A 93 0.94 4.64 -2.05
N THR A 94 1.20 5.94 -2.23
CA THR A 94 2.54 6.45 -2.52
C THR A 94 3.51 6.11 -1.38
N GLN A 95 3.12 6.34 -0.13
CA GLN A 95 3.93 6.00 1.05
C GLN A 95 4.26 4.50 1.12
N ILE A 96 3.29 3.64 0.80
CA ILE A 96 3.49 2.19 0.76
C ILE A 96 4.49 1.80 -0.33
N LEU A 97 4.32 2.33 -1.54
CA LEU A 97 5.22 2.04 -2.66
C LEU A 97 6.65 2.49 -2.38
N GLU A 98 6.84 3.71 -1.85
CA GLU A 98 8.14 4.24 -1.48
C GLU A 98 8.80 3.40 -0.37
N ALA A 99 8.04 2.98 0.64
CA ALA A 99 8.54 2.15 1.72
C ALA A 99 8.96 0.75 1.22
N ILE A 100 8.16 0.14 0.33
CA ILE A 100 8.50 -1.13 -0.33
C ILE A 100 9.76 -0.99 -1.19
N ASP A 101 9.84 0.06 -2.00
CA ASP A 101 11.00 0.28 -2.87
C ASP A 101 12.28 0.51 -2.07
N THR A 102 12.17 1.20 -0.93
CA THR A 102 13.26 1.35 0.05
C THR A 102 13.68 0.01 0.63
N LEU A 103 12.74 -0.81 1.11
CA LEU A 103 13.02 -2.11 1.72
C LEU A 103 13.65 -3.11 0.74
N LEU A 104 13.18 -3.10 -0.51
CA LEU A 104 13.67 -4.00 -1.55
C LEU A 104 14.89 -3.45 -2.30
N ALA A 105 15.45 -2.32 -1.85
CA ALA A 105 16.56 -1.62 -2.49
C ALA A 105 16.37 -1.46 -4.01
N ARG A 106 15.13 -1.18 -4.44
CA ARG A 106 14.80 -1.09 -5.86
C ARG A 106 15.41 0.19 -6.45
N SER A 107 15.92 0.07 -7.67
CA SER A 107 16.42 1.24 -8.40
C SER A 107 15.28 2.25 -8.62
N PRO A 108 15.52 3.56 -8.47
CA PRO A 108 14.53 4.60 -8.76
C PRO A 108 13.95 4.53 -10.18
N ARG A 109 14.69 3.94 -11.14
CA ARG A 109 14.22 3.73 -12.52
C ARG A 109 13.12 2.67 -12.65
N LYS A 110 13.00 1.78 -11.65
CA LYS A 110 12.01 0.70 -11.61
C LYS A 110 10.86 0.99 -10.64
N ALA A 111 10.96 2.07 -9.86
CA ALA A 111 9.94 2.49 -8.90
C ALA A 111 8.66 2.91 -9.63
N PHE A 112 7.53 2.35 -9.20
CA PHE A 112 6.22 2.76 -9.71
C PHE A 112 5.79 4.06 -9.03
N HIS A 113 5.32 5.02 -9.81
CA HIS A 113 4.87 6.31 -9.29
C HIS A 113 3.39 6.51 -9.66
N LEU A 114 2.53 6.63 -8.66
CA LEU A 114 1.09 6.78 -8.85
C LEU A 114 0.72 8.13 -9.47
N ASP A 115 1.17 9.23 -8.84
CA ASP A 115 0.94 10.59 -9.31
C ASP A 115 2.16 11.46 -8.98
N LYS A 116 3.17 11.44 -9.86
CA LYS A 116 4.44 12.10 -9.61
C LYS A 116 4.26 13.59 -9.40
N GLY A 117 4.60 14.09 -8.21
CA GLY A 117 4.45 15.50 -7.86
C GLY A 117 2.98 15.94 -7.66
N TYR A 118 2.08 14.97 -7.50
CA TYR A 118 0.64 15.17 -7.31
C TYR A 118 0.01 15.99 -8.45
N LEU A 119 0.46 15.76 -9.69
CA LEU A 119 0.05 16.54 -10.84
C LEU A 119 -1.42 16.30 -11.18
N ILE A 120 -1.87 15.05 -11.17
CA ILE A 120 -3.27 14.70 -11.46
C ILE A 120 -4.18 15.22 -10.35
N LEU A 121 -3.77 15.10 -9.08
CA LEU A 121 -4.53 15.71 -7.97
C LEU A 121 -4.64 17.24 -8.09
N LYS A 122 -3.56 17.92 -8.49
CA LYS A 122 -3.60 19.37 -8.74
C LYS A 122 -4.54 19.72 -9.89
N GLN A 123 -4.58 18.91 -10.94
CA GLN A 123 -5.51 19.06 -12.05
C GLN A 123 -6.97 18.88 -11.60
N LEU A 124 -7.24 17.94 -10.70
CA LEU A 124 -8.56 17.73 -10.10
C LEU A 124 -8.97 18.84 -9.13
N ALA A 125 -8.00 19.47 -8.48
CA ALA A 125 -8.22 20.62 -7.61
C ALA A 125 -8.43 21.92 -8.40
N TRP A 126 -7.79 22.05 -9.57
CA TRP A 126 -7.76 23.27 -10.38
C TRP A 126 -7.77 22.94 -11.89
N GLY A 127 -8.95 22.64 -12.41
CA GLY A 127 -9.18 22.34 -13.81
C GLY A 127 -9.62 23.56 -14.63
N ILE A 128 -9.21 23.58 -15.90
CA ILE A 128 -9.60 24.62 -16.87
C ILE A 128 -11.05 24.48 -17.34
N ASP A 129 -11.56 23.24 -17.40
CA ASP A 129 -12.92 22.92 -17.80
C ASP A 129 -13.39 21.58 -17.18
N LYS A 130 -14.68 21.26 -17.32
CA LYS A 130 -15.25 20.01 -16.77
C LYS A 130 -14.68 18.75 -17.43
N ASN A 131 -14.42 18.75 -18.74
CA ASN A 131 -13.90 17.59 -19.45
C ASN A 131 -12.49 17.26 -18.96
N PHE A 132 -11.68 18.29 -18.71
CA PHE A 132 -10.37 18.16 -18.12
C PHE A 132 -10.40 17.48 -16.74
N ILE A 133 -11.37 17.85 -15.89
CA ILE A 133 -11.60 17.17 -14.60
C ILE A 133 -11.97 15.69 -14.80
N HIS A 134 -12.88 15.38 -15.74
CA HIS A 134 -13.26 14.00 -16.02
C HIS A 134 -12.08 13.16 -16.51
N ILE A 135 -11.31 13.66 -17.48
CA ILE A 135 -10.13 12.97 -18.00
C ILE A 135 -9.10 12.74 -16.90
N SER A 136 -8.83 13.76 -16.07
CA SER A 136 -7.90 13.65 -14.95
C SER A 136 -8.37 12.62 -13.93
N PHE A 137 -9.67 12.57 -13.64
CA PHE A 137 -10.26 11.61 -12.70
C PHE A 137 -10.10 10.17 -13.20
N TYR A 138 -10.48 9.89 -14.45
CA TYR A 138 -10.33 8.56 -15.03
C TYR A 138 -8.87 8.14 -15.18
N THR A 139 -7.98 9.10 -15.47
CA THR A 139 -6.53 8.86 -15.48
C THR A 139 -6.05 8.45 -14.09
N LEU A 140 -6.46 9.16 -13.04
CA LEU A 140 -6.11 8.80 -11.66
C LEU A 140 -6.63 7.42 -11.28
N GLN A 141 -7.89 7.10 -11.60
CA GLN A 141 -8.45 5.77 -11.35
C GLN A 141 -7.64 4.66 -12.03
N SER A 142 -7.22 4.86 -13.28
CA SER A 142 -6.38 3.90 -14.00
C SER A 142 -5.03 3.71 -13.31
N GLN A 143 -4.40 4.80 -12.85
CA GLN A 143 -3.12 4.74 -12.14
C GLN A 143 -3.28 4.04 -10.77
N CYS A 144 -4.35 4.33 -10.03
CA CYS A 144 -4.66 3.66 -8.76
C CYS A 144 -4.87 2.15 -8.94
N LYS A 145 -5.56 1.71 -10.00
CA LYS A 145 -5.69 0.27 -10.33
C LYS A 145 -4.33 -0.37 -10.57
N GLY A 146 -3.44 0.31 -11.30
CA GLY A 146 -2.06 -0.15 -11.50
C GLY A 146 -1.30 -0.24 -10.18
N ALA A 147 -1.41 0.77 -9.33
CA ALA A 147 -0.73 0.83 -8.06
C ALA A 147 -1.18 -0.27 -7.09
N ILE A 148 -2.49 -0.56 -6.99
CA ILE A 148 -3.00 -1.70 -6.20
C ILE A 148 -2.32 -3.00 -6.61
N ASN A 149 -2.21 -3.26 -7.92
CA ASN A 149 -1.56 -4.47 -8.42
C ASN A 149 -0.08 -4.51 -8.04
N HIS A 150 0.64 -3.38 -8.13
CA HIS A 150 2.04 -3.29 -7.70
C HIS A 150 2.23 -3.54 -6.20
N VAL A 151 1.34 -3.00 -5.36
CA VAL A 151 1.36 -3.25 -3.90
C VAL A 151 1.10 -4.74 -3.62
N ARG A 152 0.03 -5.32 -4.17
CA ARG A 152 -0.29 -6.74 -4.01
C ARG A 152 0.86 -7.65 -4.43
N GLN A 153 1.45 -7.41 -5.60
CA GLN A 153 2.59 -8.20 -6.10
C GLN A 153 3.80 -8.09 -5.16
N SER A 154 4.08 -6.90 -4.64
CA SER A 154 5.21 -6.68 -3.74
C SER A 154 4.99 -7.32 -2.37
N LEU A 155 3.79 -7.21 -1.80
CA LEU A 155 3.42 -7.88 -0.55
C LEU A 155 3.47 -9.40 -0.69
N ASN A 156 2.97 -9.95 -1.80
CA ASN A 156 3.06 -11.39 -2.09
C ASN A 156 4.51 -11.87 -2.25
N ALA A 157 5.38 -11.05 -2.86
CA ALA A 157 6.81 -11.36 -2.98
C ALA A 157 7.49 -11.37 -1.60
N LEU A 158 7.18 -10.42 -0.72
CA LEU A 158 7.66 -10.40 0.67
C LEU A 158 7.17 -11.66 1.42
N ARG A 159 5.88 -11.99 1.33
CA ARG A 159 5.30 -13.19 1.93
C ARG A 159 6.01 -14.47 1.50
N THR A 160 6.22 -14.62 0.19
CA THR A 160 6.92 -15.78 -0.38
C THR A 160 8.36 -15.87 0.13
N THR A 161 9.05 -14.73 0.21
CA THR A 161 10.44 -14.66 0.67
C THR A 161 10.57 -15.13 2.12
N PHE A 162 9.77 -14.57 3.03
CA PHE A 162 9.87 -14.90 4.45
C PHE A 162 9.39 -16.31 4.79
N ASN A 163 8.33 -16.79 4.14
CA ASN A 163 7.87 -18.17 4.34
C ASN A 163 8.92 -19.20 3.87
N HIS A 164 9.59 -18.96 2.74
CA HIS A 164 10.70 -19.83 2.30
C HIS A 164 11.86 -19.85 3.32
N TYR A 165 12.17 -18.70 3.95
CA TYR A 165 13.17 -18.68 5.02
C TYR A 165 12.74 -19.56 6.20
N SER A 166 11.50 -19.45 6.66
CA SER A 166 10.96 -20.29 7.74
C SER A 166 11.07 -21.78 7.42
N ASP A 167 10.65 -22.20 6.22
CA ASP A 167 10.71 -23.61 5.79
C ASP A 167 12.16 -24.14 5.75
N THR A 168 13.10 -23.31 5.31
CA THR A 168 14.53 -23.68 5.23
C THR A 168 15.18 -23.80 6.60
N TYR A 169 14.82 -22.95 7.56
CA TYR A 169 15.33 -23.03 8.93
C TYR A 169 14.67 -24.17 9.71
N SER A 170 13.37 -24.40 9.51
CA SER A 170 12.64 -25.54 10.07
C SER A 170 13.25 -26.87 9.61
N THR A 171 13.46 -27.06 8.29
CA THR A 171 14.09 -28.28 7.76
C THR A 171 15.56 -28.47 8.18
N LYS A 172 16.31 -27.39 8.43
CA LYS A 172 17.66 -27.48 9.01
C LYS A 172 17.64 -27.87 10.50
N SER A 173 16.68 -27.38 11.26
CA SER A 173 16.49 -27.72 12.68
C SER A 173 16.22 -29.23 12.88
N TYR A 174 15.36 -29.83 12.04
CA TYR A 174 15.07 -31.28 12.09
C TYR A 174 16.29 -32.16 11.77
N ASN A 175 17.26 -31.66 11.00
CA ASN A 175 18.49 -32.40 10.68
C ASN A 175 19.61 -32.22 11.72
N SER A 176 19.42 -31.38 12.75
CA SER A 176 20.40 -31.17 13.84
C SER A 176 20.09 -31.94 15.12
N THR A 177 19.19 -32.93 15.09
CA THR A 177 18.89 -33.81 16.26
C THR A 177 19.24 -35.29 16.04
N PHE A 178 20.21 -35.60 15.18
CA PHE A 178 20.80 -36.94 15.09
C PHE A 178 22.33 -36.91 15.15
N SER A 179 22.86 -36.69 16.36
CA SER A 179 24.19 -37.20 16.72
C SER A 179 24.40 -37.19 18.22
N ASP A 180 23.46 -37.80 18.95
CA ASP A 180 23.72 -38.35 20.28
C ASP A 180 23.01 -39.70 20.32
N ILE A 181 23.72 -40.78 20.00
CA ILE A 181 23.53 -42.16 20.48
C ILE A 181 24.56 -43.05 19.76
N ARG A 182 25.33 -43.79 20.58
CA ARG A 182 26.43 -44.77 20.32
C ARG A 182 27.83 -44.15 20.20
N SER A 183 28.79 -44.44 21.07
CA SER A 183 29.08 -45.75 21.69
C SER A 183 29.61 -45.59 23.12
N GLU A 184 28.86 -46.10 24.10
CA GLU A 184 29.47 -46.79 25.23
C GLU A 184 29.97 -48.16 24.74
N TYR A 185 31.04 -48.65 25.39
CA TYR A 185 31.86 -49.84 25.15
C TYR A 185 33.08 -49.67 24.24
#